data_AF-A0A9D4WNU6-F1
#
_entry.id   AF-A0A9D4WNU6-F1
#
_cell.length_a   1.000
_cell.length_b   1.000
_cell.length_c   1.000
_cell.angle_alpha   90.00
_cell.angle_beta   90.00
_cell.angle_gamma   90.00
#
_symmetry.space_group_name_H-M   'P 1'
#
loop_
_entity.id
_entity.type
_entity.pdbx_description
1 polymer ?
#
loop_
_entity_poly.entity_id
_entity_poly.type
_entity_poly.pdbx_seq_one_letter_code
_entity_poly.pdbx_strand_id
1 'polypeptide(L)'
;MNEAQTEITIPHLFRCPISLDLLEDPVTLTTGQTYDRSSIEKWISADSQLSENYYMEFMELALSCIVKLLPIVNLEPLNIIKDESKLKKFIFLFEKGTSSMKTSLCLVIDYSTTATQTEQVCEILGNSQKLVHEIVQVVVNKNCDNLSEAAIKALSALCSLESNKESLVKGGAIDGIITYISRCDTTRDKNLAPLAMTTMMKLLVLESGKEALVNHVNGIETLVKMVFKVCNQECSESAVGILSIVCSDFGSAREVAIGAGVLSQLLFLLQSQCGTKTKTKARMLLKLLRSKWTEESMH
;
A
#
# COMPACT_ATOMS: atom_id res chain seq x y z
N MET A 1 50.83 -15.03 -47.69
CA MET A 1 51.39 -13.68 -47.49
C MET A 1 50.66 -13.13 -46.28
N ASN A 2 51.27 -13.21 -45.10
CA ASN A 2 50.64 -12.76 -43.85
C ASN A 2 50.87 -11.25 -43.72
N GLU A 3 49.81 -10.46 -43.86
CA GLU A 3 49.83 -9.04 -43.51
C GLU A 3 49.94 -8.94 -41.99
N ALA A 4 51.09 -8.46 -41.51
CA ALA A 4 51.27 -8.11 -40.11
C ALA A 4 50.41 -6.87 -39.83
N GLN A 5 49.32 -7.04 -39.06
CA GLN A 5 48.58 -5.94 -38.46
C GLN A 5 49.52 -5.21 -37.50
N THR A 6 50.06 -4.06 -37.94
CA THR A 6 50.76 -3.14 -37.05
C THR A 6 49.76 -2.55 -36.07
N GLU A 7 49.78 -3.00 -34.81
CA GLU A 7 49.05 -2.36 -33.72
C GLU A 7 49.54 -0.92 -33.56
N ILE A 8 48.72 0.04 -33.99
CA ILE A 8 48.99 1.46 -33.81
C ILE A 8 48.83 1.76 -32.32
N THR A 9 49.95 1.89 -31.61
CA THR A 9 49.96 2.20 -30.18
C THR A 9 49.80 3.71 -30.01
N ILE A 10 48.61 4.15 -29.56
CA ILE A 10 48.33 5.57 -29.29
C ILE A 10 49.31 6.09 -28.24
N PRO A 11 50.06 7.19 -28.47
CA PRO A 11 50.96 7.74 -27.47
C PRO A 11 50.20 8.22 -26.22
N HIS A 12 50.78 8.05 -25.04
CA HIS A 12 50.11 8.35 -23.76
C HIS A 12 49.59 9.79 -23.63
N LEU A 13 50.22 10.77 -24.28
CA LEU A 13 49.77 12.18 -24.25
C LEU A 13 48.44 12.41 -24.96
N PHE A 14 48.01 11.51 -25.84
CA PHE A 14 46.73 11.61 -26.56
C PHE A 14 45.63 10.77 -25.93
N ARG A 15 45.86 10.18 -24.76
CA ARG A 15 44.89 9.33 -24.07
C ARG A 15 44.22 10.09 -22.94
N CYS A 16 42.92 9.84 -22.75
CA CYS A 16 42.23 10.31 -21.56
C CYS A 16 42.73 9.56 -20.32
N PRO A 17 43.08 10.24 -19.22
CA PRO A 17 43.50 9.58 -17.98
C PRO A 17 42.42 8.71 -17.31
N ILE A 18 41.14 8.94 -17.64
CA ILE A 18 40.00 8.19 -17.06
C ILE A 18 39.73 6.92 -17.86
N SER A 19 39.48 7.04 -19.17
CA SER A 19 39.14 5.88 -20.02
C SER A 19 40.37 5.10 -20.51
N LEU A 20 41.55 5.74 -20.51
CA LEU A 20 42.78 5.26 -21.14
C LEU A 20 42.71 5.09 -22.68
N ASP A 21 41.62 5.57 -23.28
CA ASP A 21 41.39 5.62 -24.73
C ASP A 21 41.82 6.96 -25.34
N LEU A 22 41.86 7.03 -26.68
CA LEU A 22 42.15 8.27 -27.42
C LEU A 22 41.17 9.39 -27.02
N LEU A 23 41.70 10.60 -26.82
CA LEU A 23 40.88 11.80 -26.60
C LEU A 23 40.10 12.14 -27.88
N GLU A 24 38.77 12.18 -27.81
CA GLU A 24 37.90 12.60 -28.93
C GLU A 24 37.45 14.06 -28.77
N ASP A 25 37.06 14.45 -27.55
CA ASP A 25 36.66 15.82 -27.19
C ASP A 25 37.45 16.30 -25.94
N PRO A 26 38.68 16.81 -26.13
CA PRO A 26 39.59 17.13 -25.02
C PRO A 26 39.17 18.37 -24.22
N VAL A 27 39.17 18.24 -22.89
CA VAL A 27 38.92 19.28 -21.90
C VAL A 27 40.13 19.39 -20.95
N THR A 28 40.76 20.57 -20.90
CA THR A 28 41.95 20.82 -20.07
C THR A 28 41.60 21.59 -18.80
N LEU A 29 42.02 21.07 -17.65
CA LEU A 29 41.85 21.72 -16.33
C LEU A 29 42.92 22.79 -16.09
N THR A 30 42.73 23.63 -15.06
CA THR A 30 43.71 24.64 -14.62
C THR A 30 45.04 24.04 -14.17
N THR A 31 45.06 22.74 -13.84
CA THR A 31 46.28 21.97 -13.53
C THR A 31 47.10 21.59 -14.77
N GLY A 32 46.59 21.84 -15.97
CA GLY A 32 47.19 21.44 -17.25
C GLY A 32 46.86 20.01 -17.68
N GLN A 33 46.13 19.24 -16.88
CA GLN A 33 45.71 17.88 -17.23
C GLN A 33 44.53 17.92 -18.22
N THR A 34 44.59 17.10 -19.28
CA THR A 34 43.53 17.00 -20.30
C THR A 34 42.79 15.66 -20.21
N TYR A 35 41.47 15.71 -20.31
CA TYR A 35 40.56 14.56 -20.26
C TYR A 35 39.60 14.58 -21.44
N ASP A 36 38.96 13.46 -21.73
CA ASP A 36 37.85 13.43 -22.67
C ASP A 36 36.56 13.89 -21.96
N ARG A 37 35.79 14.79 -22.59
CA ARG A 37 34.54 15.32 -22.01
C ARG A 37 33.60 14.21 -21.57
N SER A 38 33.38 13.21 -22.43
CA SER A 38 32.44 12.12 -22.15
C SER A 38 32.87 11.30 -20.93
N SER A 39 34.18 11.20 -20.70
CA SER A 39 34.74 10.48 -19.55
C SER A 39 34.55 11.26 -18.25
N ILE A 40 34.71 12.59 -18.26
CA ILE A 40 34.40 13.44 -17.09
C ILE A 40 32.90 13.39 -16.78
N GLU A 41 32.05 13.54 -17.80
CA GLU A 41 30.59 13.51 -17.63
C GLU A 41 30.11 12.18 -17.07
N LYS A 42 30.62 11.05 -17.59
CA LYS A 42 30.36 9.71 -17.05
C LYS A 42 30.83 9.57 -15.60
N TRP A 43 32.02 10.07 -15.27
CA TRP A 43 32.58 9.98 -13.92
C TRP A 43 31.76 10.79 -12.90
N ILE A 44 31.38 12.04 -13.23
CA ILE A 44 30.51 12.88 -12.39
C ILE A 44 29.13 12.22 -12.22
N SER A 45 28.59 11.67 -13.30
CA SER A 45 27.30 10.97 -13.27
C SER A 45 27.35 9.73 -12.38
N ALA A 46 28.45 8.97 -12.43
CA ALA A 46 28.65 7.79 -11.58
C ALA A 46 28.77 8.15 -10.09
N ASP A 47 29.47 9.23 -9.74
CA ASP A 47 29.59 9.71 -8.36
C ASP A 47 28.23 10.12 -7.77
N SER A 48 27.40 10.80 -8.57
CA SER A 48 26.04 11.15 -8.16
C SER A 48 25.18 9.92 -7.88
N GLN A 49 25.24 8.88 -8.72
CA GLN A 49 24.50 7.63 -8.53
C GLN A 49 25.01 6.82 -7.33
N LEU A 50 26.33 6.77 -7.11
CA LEU A 50 26.92 6.13 -5.94
C LEU A 50 26.48 6.82 -4.63
N SER A 51 26.40 8.15 -4.63
CA SER A 51 25.92 8.92 -3.48
C SER A 51 24.44 8.65 -3.16
N GLU A 52 23.58 8.52 -4.18
CA GLU A 52 22.16 8.18 -4.00
C GLU A 52 21.98 6.74 -3.47
N ASN A 53 22.75 5.78 -3.99
CA ASN A 53 22.71 4.40 -3.52
C ASN A 53 23.17 4.28 -2.06
N TYR A 54 24.27 4.95 -1.69
CA TYR A 54 24.74 4.99 -0.30
C TYR A 54 23.71 5.65 0.63
N TYR A 55 23.05 6.72 0.15
CA TYR A 55 21.98 7.37 0.89
C TYR A 55 20.81 6.40 1.15
N MET A 56 20.36 5.66 0.14
CA MET A 56 19.25 4.71 0.31
C MET A 56 19.60 3.56 1.27
N GLU A 57 20.79 2.98 1.15
CA GLU A 57 21.26 1.91 2.04
C GLU A 57 21.36 2.40 3.51
N PHE A 58 21.90 3.60 3.71
CA PHE A 58 21.93 4.22 5.03
C PHE A 58 20.52 4.44 5.59
N MET A 59 19.59 4.94 4.77
CA MET A 59 18.22 5.19 5.20
C MET A 59 17.48 3.89 5.54
N GLU A 60 17.72 2.80 4.82
CA GLU A 60 17.16 1.48 5.14
C GLU A 60 17.65 0.97 6.50
N LEU A 61 18.95 1.06 6.77
CA LEU A 61 19.53 0.70 8.07
C LEU A 61 18.96 1.58 9.20
N ALA A 62 18.87 2.89 8.98
CA ALA A 62 18.31 3.82 9.96
C ALA A 62 16.84 3.51 10.26
N LEU A 63 16.02 3.25 9.24
CA LEU A 63 14.61 2.87 9.40
C LEU A 63 14.44 1.54 10.14
N SER A 64 15.28 0.55 9.85
CA SER A 64 15.31 -0.73 10.57
C SER A 64 15.59 -0.54 12.06
N CYS A 65 16.54 0.36 12.40
CA CYS A 65 16.82 0.73 13.79
C CYS A 65 15.64 1.46 14.44
N ILE A 66 15.05 2.44 13.75
CA ILE A 66 13.90 3.21 14.26
C ILE A 66 12.76 2.26 14.62
N VAL A 67 12.38 1.35 13.72
CA VAL A 67 11.27 0.40 13.95
C VAL A 67 11.49 -0.45 15.19
N LYS A 68 12.72 -0.90 15.47
CA LYS A 68 13.06 -1.68 16.66
C LYS A 68 12.97 -0.86 17.95
N LEU A 69 13.15 0.45 17.87
CA LEU A 69 13.12 1.36 19.00
C LEU A 69 11.72 1.92 19.29
N LEU A 70 10.84 2.02 18.28
CA LEU A 70 9.47 2.55 18.41
C LEU A 70 8.68 2.02 19.63
N PRO A 71 8.73 0.73 20.01
CA PRO A 71 7.98 0.23 21.17
C PRO A 71 8.50 0.74 22.53
N ILE A 72 9.71 1.31 22.57
CA ILE A 72 10.46 1.61 23.79
C ILE A 72 10.62 3.13 23.96
N VAL A 73 10.75 3.86 22.85
CA VAL A 73 11.07 5.29 22.86
C VAL A 73 9.84 6.17 22.86
N ASN A 74 10.00 7.39 23.37
CA ASN A 74 8.99 8.44 23.20
C ASN A 74 8.81 8.74 21.70
N LEU A 75 7.55 8.83 21.25
CA LEU A 75 7.20 9.12 19.86
C LEU A 75 7.23 10.62 19.50
N GLU A 76 7.47 11.50 20.47
CA GLU A 76 7.58 12.95 20.26
C GLU A 76 8.53 13.38 19.12
N PRO A 77 9.69 12.73 18.88
CA PRO A 77 10.54 13.04 17.73
C PRO A 77 9.89 12.84 16.36
N LEU A 78 8.83 12.04 16.24
CA LEU A 78 8.08 11.87 14.98
C LEU A 78 7.37 13.18 14.56
N ASN A 79 7.19 14.13 15.46
CA ASN A 79 6.69 15.47 15.14
C ASN A 79 7.54 16.20 14.10
N ILE A 80 8.78 15.77 13.85
CA ILE A 80 9.60 16.25 12.74
C ILE A 80 8.92 16.10 11.38
N ILE A 81 8.01 15.14 11.21
CA ILE A 81 7.25 14.90 9.97
C ILE A 81 6.26 16.05 9.67
N LYS A 82 5.91 16.87 10.67
CA LYS A 82 5.06 18.05 10.46
C LYS A 82 5.72 19.09 9.55
N ASP A 83 7.04 19.10 9.50
CA ASP A 83 7.78 19.96 8.57
C ASP A 83 7.59 19.48 7.13
N GLU A 84 7.17 20.37 6.23
CA GLU A 84 6.85 20.04 4.84
C GLU A 84 8.05 19.43 4.09
N SER A 85 9.27 19.89 4.38
CA SER A 85 10.48 19.34 3.75
C SER A 85 10.75 17.90 4.20
N LYS A 86 10.44 17.58 5.45
CA LYS A 86 10.61 16.24 6.03
C LYS A 86 9.50 15.31 5.58
N LEU A 87 8.27 15.79 5.46
CA LEU A 87 7.16 15.05 4.85
C LEU A 87 7.48 14.68 3.39
N LYS A 88 7.98 15.63 2.59
CA LYS A 88 8.41 15.36 1.20
C LYS A 88 9.47 14.26 1.13
N LYS A 89 10.45 14.28 2.05
CA LYS A 89 11.45 13.21 2.14
C LYS A 89 10.83 11.88 2.56
N PHE A 90 9.90 11.87 3.51
CA PHE A 90 9.17 10.66 3.91
C PHE A 90 8.45 10.02 2.72
N ILE A 91 7.74 10.84 1.93
CA ILE A 91 7.03 10.38 0.72
C ILE A 91 8.03 9.89 -0.33
N PHE A 92 9.12 10.62 -0.57
CA PHE A 92 10.17 10.20 -1.52
C PHE A 92 10.78 8.84 -1.16
N LEU A 93 11.06 8.59 0.11
CA LEU A 93 11.56 7.29 0.58
C LEU A 93 10.52 6.19 0.38
N PHE A 94 9.23 6.51 0.48
CA PHE A 94 8.16 5.54 0.22
C PHE A 94 8.02 5.23 -1.27
N GLU A 95 8.13 6.23 -2.14
CA GLU A 95 8.06 6.08 -3.59
C GLU A 95 9.26 5.27 -4.12
N LYS A 96 10.48 5.66 -3.75
CA LYS A 96 11.74 5.12 -4.29
C LYS A 96 12.38 4.01 -3.46
N GLY A 97 11.94 3.81 -2.22
CA GLY A 97 12.57 2.87 -1.31
C GLY A 97 12.31 1.40 -1.65
N THR A 98 13.14 0.54 -1.07
CA THR A 98 13.01 -0.92 -1.17
C THR A 98 11.76 -1.41 -0.44
N SER A 99 11.36 -2.66 -0.67
CA SER A 99 10.23 -3.28 0.06
C SER A 99 10.43 -3.24 1.59
N SER A 100 11.68 -3.33 2.04
CA SER A 100 12.08 -3.23 3.45
C SER A 100 11.84 -1.82 3.99
N MET A 101 12.31 -0.78 3.28
CA MET A 101 12.05 0.62 3.65
C MET A 101 10.55 0.92 3.70
N LYS A 102 9.78 0.51 2.68
CA LYS A 102 8.32 0.71 2.65
C LYS A 102 7.65 0.00 3.83
N THR A 103 8.10 -1.21 4.19
CA THR A 103 7.62 -1.93 5.37
C THR A 103 7.90 -1.12 6.64
N SER A 104 9.12 -0.63 6.82
CA SER A 104 9.48 0.18 7.99
C SER A 104 8.69 1.48 8.09
N LEU A 105 8.47 2.17 6.97
CA LEU A 105 7.66 3.40 6.93
C LEU A 105 6.20 3.11 7.28
N CYS A 106 5.62 2.03 6.77
CA CYS A 106 4.28 1.59 7.17
C CYS A 106 4.18 1.31 8.68
N LEU A 107 5.20 0.68 9.27
CA LEU A 107 5.25 0.44 10.71
C LEU A 107 5.37 1.75 11.49
N VAL A 108 6.17 2.72 11.03
CA VAL A 108 6.23 4.06 11.65
C VAL A 108 4.85 4.72 11.65
N ILE A 109 4.10 4.63 10.55
CA ILE A 109 2.72 5.14 10.46
C ILE A 109 1.82 4.44 11.48
N ASP A 110 1.86 3.11 11.55
CA ASP A 110 1.07 2.31 12.49
C ASP A 110 1.33 2.75 13.95
N TYR A 111 2.61 2.83 14.34
CA TYR A 111 3.00 3.27 15.67
C TYR A 111 2.62 4.73 15.97
N SER A 112 2.61 5.62 14.97
CA SER A 112 2.26 7.02 15.19
C SER A 112 0.84 7.23 15.70
N THR A 113 -0.06 6.26 15.53
CA THR A 113 -1.43 6.32 16.06
C THR A 113 -1.59 5.83 17.49
N THR A 114 -0.52 5.26 18.08
CA THR A 114 -0.56 4.71 19.44
C THR A 114 -0.46 5.79 20.53
N ALA A 115 -0.03 7.01 20.18
CA ALA A 115 0.13 8.11 21.10
C ALA A 115 -0.61 9.37 20.64
N THR A 116 -1.28 10.06 21.56
CA THR A 116 -2.04 11.29 21.28
C THR A 116 -1.14 12.44 20.82
N GLN A 117 0.10 12.49 21.30
CA GLN A 117 1.08 13.52 20.92
C GLN A 117 1.48 13.49 19.43
N THR A 118 1.24 12.38 18.72
CA THR A 118 1.51 12.19 17.29
C THR A 118 0.24 12.22 16.44
N GLU A 119 -0.91 12.60 17.00
CA GLU A 119 -2.19 12.68 16.28
C GLU A 119 -2.10 13.61 15.05
N GLN A 120 -1.55 14.81 15.22
CA GLN A 120 -1.33 15.75 14.10
C GLN A 120 -0.41 15.18 13.01
N VAL A 121 0.55 14.32 13.36
CA VAL A 121 1.40 13.63 12.37
C VAL A 121 0.56 12.67 11.55
N CYS A 122 -0.34 11.91 12.20
CA CYS A 122 -1.27 11.01 11.54
C CYS A 122 -2.26 11.75 10.64
N GLU A 123 -2.72 12.94 11.04
CA GLU A 123 -3.57 13.79 10.20
C GLU A 123 -2.83 14.24 8.93
N ILE A 124 -1.59 14.70 9.06
CA ILE A 124 -0.77 15.13 7.91
C ILE A 124 -0.51 13.96 6.96
N LEU A 125 -0.14 12.80 7.51
CA LEU A 125 0.14 11.60 6.73
C LEU A 125 -1.11 11.07 6.02
N GLY A 126 -2.25 11.00 6.72
CA GLY A 126 -3.52 10.51 6.16
C GLY A 126 -4.16 11.46 5.15
N ASN A 127 -3.93 12.77 5.27
CA ASN A 127 -4.38 13.76 4.29
C ASN A 127 -3.42 13.92 3.10
N SER A 128 -2.24 13.29 3.13
CA SER A 128 -1.34 13.25 1.99
C SER A 128 -1.86 12.24 0.96
N GLN A 129 -2.61 12.75 -0.03
CA GLN A 129 -3.17 11.94 -1.11
C GLN A 129 -2.12 11.08 -1.83
N LYS A 130 -0.92 11.63 -2.02
CA LYS A 130 0.20 10.90 -2.65
C LYS A 130 0.65 9.72 -1.79
N LEU A 131 0.85 9.94 -0.49
CA LEU A 131 1.28 8.87 0.42
C LEU A 131 0.23 7.76 0.51
N VAL A 132 -1.04 8.13 0.67
CA VAL A 132 -2.13 7.16 0.72
C VAL A 132 -2.17 6.33 -0.55
N HIS A 133 -2.08 6.97 -1.72
CA HIS A 133 -2.04 6.26 -2.99
C HIS A 133 -0.88 5.27 -3.06
N GLU A 134 0.32 5.67 -2.65
CA GLU A 134 1.48 4.77 -2.62
C GLU A 134 1.29 3.59 -1.65
N ILE A 135 0.70 3.81 -0.48
CA ILE A 135 0.36 2.72 0.46
C ILE A 135 -0.63 1.75 -0.19
N VAL A 136 -1.65 2.27 -0.89
CA VAL A 136 -2.61 1.44 -1.63
C VAL A 136 -1.93 0.65 -2.74
N GLN A 137 -1.03 1.27 -3.52
CA GLN A 137 -0.24 0.57 -4.54
C GLN A 137 0.62 -0.55 -3.93
N VAL A 138 1.15 -0.36 -2.73
CA VAL A 138 1.86 -1.42 -2.00
C VAL A 138 0.95 -2.61 -1.70
N VAL A 139 -0.31 -2.37 -1.34
CA VAL A 139 -1.29 -3.43 -1.08
C VAL A 139 -1.75 -4.11 -2.37
N VAL A 140 -1.95 -3.34 -3.44
CA VAL A 140 -2.42 -3.83 -4.75
C VAL A 140 -1.32 -4.56 -5.50
N ASN A 141 -0.05 -4.21 -5.34
CA ASN A 141 1.04 -4.95 -5.96
C ASN A 141 1.25 -6.30 -5.27
N LYS A 142 1.62 -7.35 -6.02
CA LYS A 142 1.88 -8.70 -5.48
C LYS A 142 3.23 -8.73 -4.76
N ASN A 143 3.30 -8.00 -3.65
CA ASN A 143 4.47 -7.83 -2.82
C ASN A 143 4.63 -8.98 -1.82
N CYS A 144 5.74 -8.99 -1.07
CA CYS A 144 5.91 -9.92 0.04
C CYS A 144 4.80 -9.70 1.10
N ASP A 145 4.43 -10.78 1.77
CA ASP A 145 3.29 -10.79 2.70
C ASP A 145 3.47 -9.75 3.82
N ASN A 146 4.68 -9.67 4.38
CA ASN A 146 5.02 -8.72 5.43
C ASN A 146 4.77 -7.26 5.03
N LEU A 147 5.08 -6.89 3.78
CA LEU A 147 4.89 -5.52 3.29
C LEU A 147 3.40 -5.21 3.12
N SER A 148 2.64 -6.14 2.55
CA SER A 148 1.19 -6.01 2.40
C SER A 148 0.50 -5.89 3.75
N GLU A 149 0.90 -6.71 4.73
CA GLU A 149 0.40 -6.66 6.10
C GLU A 149 0.72 -5.34 6.80
N ALA A 150 1.96 -4.85 6.67
CA ALA A 150 2.35 -3.56 7.23
C ALA A 150 1.53 -2.41 6.60
N ALA A 151 1.28 -2.45 5.30
CA ALA A 151 0.46 -1.45 4.62
C ALA A 151 -1.01 -1.48 5.08
N ILE A 152 -1.60 -2.67 5.29
CA ILE A 152 -2.95 -2.78 5.86
C ILE A 152 -3.01 -2.20 7.29
N LYS A 153 -1.99 -2.45 8.12
CA LYS A 153 -1.89 -1.82 9.45
C LYS A 153 -1.82 -0.30 9.36
N ALA A 154 -0.97 0.23 8.48
CA ALA A 154 -0.85 1.67 8.25
C ALA A 154 -2.19 2.31 7.80
N LEU A 155 -2.91 1.68 6.85
CA LEU A 155 -4.24 2.14 6.44
C LEU A 155 -5.25 2.11 7.60
N SER A 156 -5.25 1.03 8.39
CA SER A 156 -6.11 0.91 9.57
C SER A 156 -5.82 1.96 10.63
N ALA A 157 -4.54 2.23 10.87
CA ALA A 157 -4.06 3.25 11.77
C ALA A 157 -4.58 4.63 11.32
N LEU A 158 -4.28 5.04 10.08
CA LEU A 158 -4.72 6.33 9.54
C LEU A 158 -6.25 6.47 9.52
N CYS A 159 -6.98 5.40 9.24
CA CYS A 159 -8.45 5.35 9.25
C CYS A 159 -9.07 5.57 10.63
N SER A 160 -8.29 5.47 11.71
CA SER A 160 -8.80 5.68 13.07
C SER A 160 -9.10 7.15 13.36
N LEU A 161 -8.56 8.09 12.56
CA LEU A 161 -8.91 9.50 12.62
C LEU A 161 -10.01 9.85 11.61
N GLU A 162 -11.05 10.55 12.07
CA GLU A 162 -12.18 10.93 11.23
C GLU A 162 -11.75 11.85 10.06
N SER A 163 -10.83 12.77 10.35
CA SER A 163 -10.28 13.73 9.37
C SER A 163 -9.60 13.07 8.18
N ASN A 164 -9.13 11.83 8.32
CA ASN A 164 -8.40 11.10 7.29
C ASN A 164 -9.29 10.27 6.35
N LYS A 165 -10.52 9.91 6.76
CA LYS A 165 -11.31 8.88 6.06
C LYS A 165 -11.62 9.23 4.61
N GLU A 166 -11.97 10.48 4.34
CA GLU A 166 -12.29 10.95 2.99
C GLU A 166 -11.05 10.89 2.07
N SER A 167 -9.89 11.30 2.57
CA SER A 167 -8.61 11.21 1.87
C SER A 167 -8.21 9.75 1.59
N LEU A 168 -8.46 8.85 2.55
CA LEU A 168 -8.23 7.42 2.39
C LEU A 168 -9.10 6.80 1.29
N VAL A 169 -10.40 7.13 1.27
CA VAL A 169 -11.31 6.67 0.22
C VAL A 169 -10.85 7.18 -1.14
N LYS A 170 -10.57 8.49 -1.28
CA LYS A 170 -10.05 9.10 -2.52
C LYS A 170 -8.74 8.46 -2.98
N GLY A 171 -7.89 8.05 -2.05
CA GLY A 171 -6.61 7.39 -2.32
C GLY A 171 -6.73 5.95 -2.80
N GLY A 172 -7.95 5.38 -2.84
CA GLY A 172 -8.19 4.02 -3.29
C GLY A 172 -8.12 2.97 -2.19
N ALA A 173 -8.24 3.35 -0.90
CA ALA A 173 -8.14 2.40 0.21
C ALA A 173 -9.14 1.24 0.10
N ILE A 174 -10.35 1.48 -0.40
CA ILE A 174 -11.37 0.44 -0.60
C ILE A 174 -10.89 -0.61 -1.62
N ASP A 175 -10.36 -0.16 -2.76
CA ASP A 175 -9.82 -1.02 -3.83
C ASP A 175 -8.63 -1.85 -3.35
N GLY A 176 -7.68 -1.19 -2.66
CA GLY A 176 -6.53 -1.87 -2.06
C GLY A 176 -6.95 -2.95 -1.07
N ILE A 177 -7.90 -2.64 -0.18
CA ILE A 177 -8.39 -3.58 0.83
C ILE A 177 -9.11 -4.78 0.17
N ILE A 178 -10.01 -4.54 -0.79
CA ILE A 178 -10.69 -5.63 -1.51
C ILE A 178 -9.68 -6.52 -2.24
N THR A 179 -8.73 -5.90 -2.92
CA THR A 179 -7.66 -6.61 -3.63
C THR A 179 -6.84 -7.48 -2.67
N TYR A 180 -6.48 -6.96 -1.49
CA TYR A 180 -5.79 -7.74 -0.44
C TYR A 180 -6.63 -8.94 0.03
N ILE A 181 -7.90 -8.72 0.35
CA ILE A 181 -8.79 -9.79 0.85
C ILE A 181 -9.01 -10.87 -0.21
N SER A 182 -9.13 -10.49 -1.48
CA SER A 182 -9.33 -11.44 -2.59
C SER A 182 -8.18 -12.46 -2.71
N ARG A 183 -6.97 -12.06 -2.29
CA ARG A 183 -5.74 -12.86 -2.31
C ARG A 183 -5.51 -13.66 -1.04
N CYS A 184 -6.31 -13.44 0.01
CA CYS A 184 -6.16 -14.17 1.25
C CYS A 184 -6.61 -15.62 1.06
N ASP A 185 -5.66 -16.56 1.10
CA ASP A 185 -5.92 -17.99 1.08
C ASP A 185 -6.17 -18.56 2.48
N THR A 186 -6.95 -19.65 2.54
CA THR A 186 -7.40 -20.33 3.77
C THR A 186 -6.30 -21.09 4.53
N THR A 187 -5.07 -21.09 4.04
CA THR A 187 -3.95 -21.90 4.56
C THR A 187 -3.00 -21.13 5.47
N ARG A 188 -3.20 -19.82 5.67
CA ARG A 188 -2.32 -18.97 6.46
C ARG A 188 -2.97 -18.58 7.79
N ASP A 189 -2.40 -19.10 8.88
CA ASP A 189 -2.84 -18.87 10.26
C ASP A 189 -2.79 -17.39 10.73
N LYS A 190 -2.14 -16.48 10.00
CA LYS A 190 -1.91 -15.08 10.42
C LYS A 190 -2.21 -14.03 9.36
N ASN A 191 -3.31 -14.16 8.60
CA ASN A 191 -3.68 -13.10 7.66
C ASN A 191 -4.43 -11.93 8.36
N LEU A 192 -4.14 -10.69 7.93
CA LEU A 192 -4.82 -9.49 8.44
C LEU A 192 -6.18 -9.19 7.77
N ALA A 193 -6.84 -10.19 7.17
CA ALA A 193 -8.15 -10.00 6.57
C ALA A 193 -9.21 -9.42 7.54
N PRO A 194 -9.26 -9.82 8.84
CA PRO A 194 -10.21 -9.24 9.79
C PRO A 194 -9.99 -7.75 10.03
N LEU A 195 -8.71 -7.34 10.14
CA LEU A 195 -8.33 -5.95 10.30
C LEU A 195 -8.73 -5.15 9.05
N ALA A 196 -8.38 -5.66 7.87
CA ALA A 196 -8.71 -5.02 6.59
C ALA A 196 -10.23 -4.82 6.41
N MET A 197 -11.04 -5.84 6.73
CA MET A 197 -12.50 -5.77 6.70
C MET A 197 -13.06 -4.76 7.71
N THR A 198 -12.47 -4.68 8.91
CA THR A 198 -12.86 -3.70 9.93
C THR A 198 -12.52 -2.28 9.48
N THR A 199 -11.36 -2.07 8.87
CA THR A 199 -10.97 -0.79 8.26
C THR A 199 -11.96 -0.38 7.17
N MET A 200 -12.33 -1.30 6.27
CA MET A 200 -13.34 -1.03 5.25
C MET A 200 -14.68 -0.62 5.87
N MET A 201 -15.15 -1.34 6.89
CA MET A 201 -16.40 -1.00 7.59
C MET A 201 -16.38 0.42 8.17
N LYS A 202 -15.23 0.87 8.70
CA LYS A 202 -15.06 2.25 9.20
C LYS A 202 -15.14 3.30 8.08
N LEU A 203 -14.70 2.97 6.87
CA LEU A 203 -14.73 3.87 5.69
C LEU A 203 -16.11 3.93 5.03
N LEU A 204 -16.90 2.85 5.09
CA LEU A 204 -18.26 2.79 4.52
C LEU A 204 -19.30 3.63 5.27
N VAL A 205 -18.90 4.30 6.35
CA VAL A 205 -19.70 5.38 6.96
C VAL A 205 -19.84 6.56 5.98
N LEU A 206 -18.86 6.75 5.10
CA LEU A 206 -18.88 7.76 4.05
C LEU A 206 -19.60 7.25 2.80
N GLU A 207 -20.39 8.11 2.17
CA GLU A 207 -21.08 7.78 0.92
C GLU A 207 -20.08 7.51 -0.21
N SER A 208 -19.01 8.30 -0.29
CA SER A 208 -17.87 8.10 -1.19
C SER A 208 -17.25 6.70 -1.03
N GLY A 209 -17.19 6.18 0.20
CA GLY A 209 -16.69 4.84 0.50
C GLY A 209 -17.60 3.74 -0.03
N LYS A 210 -18.92 3.91 0.12
CA LYS A 210 -19.91 2.95 -0.40
C LYS A 210 -19.90 2.92 -1.92
N GLU A 211 -19.92 4.08 -2.57
CA GLU A 211 -19.82 4.19 -4.02
C GLU A 211 -18.54 3.54 -4.55
N ALA A 212 -17.39 3.79 -3.91
CA ALA A 212 -16.13 3.17 -4.28
C ALA A 212 -16.18 1.64 -4.21
N LEU A 213 -16.87 1.07 -3.21
CA LEU A 213 -17.02 -0.38 -3.08
C LEU A 213 -17.96 -0.96 -4.15
N VAL A 214 -19.10 -0.31 -4.40
CA VAL A 214 -20.10 -0.78 -5.38
C VAL A 214 -19.56 -0.70 -6.81
N ASN A 215 -18.74 0.31 -7.10
CA ASN A 215 -18.11 0.49 -8.42
C ASN A 215 -16.87 -0.39 -8.62
N HIS A 216 -16.35 -1.05 -7.58
CA HIS A 216 -15.18 -1.90 -7.67
C HIS A 216 -15.50 -3.21 -8.41
N VAL A 217 -14.67 -3.56 -9.40
CA VAL A 217 -14.81 -4.80 -10.17
C VAL A 217 -14.62 -6.01 -9.25
N ASN A 218 -15.63 -6.88 -9.13
CA ASN A 218 -15.66 -8.02 -8.20
C ASN A 218 -15.68 -7.64 -6.70
N GLY A 219 -15.99 -6.40 -6.32
CA GLY A 219 -15.98 -5.97 -4.92
C GLY A 219 -17.00 -6.73 -4.07
N ILE A 220 -18.25 -6.74 -4.53
CA ILE A 220 -19.36 -7.43 -3.87
C ILE A 220 -19.15 -8.96 -3.90
N GLU A 221 -18.71 -9.51 -5.03
CA GLU A 221 -18.44 -10.94 -5.20
C GLU A 221 -17.33 -11.43 -4.27
N THR A 222 -16.29 -10.60 -4.05
CA THR A 222 -15.24 -10.90 -3.08
C THR A 222 -15.81 -10.95 -1.67
N LEU A 223 -16.67 -10.01 -1.29
CA LEU A 223 -17.31 -10.00 0.02
C LEU A 223 -18.26 -11.18 0.22
N VAL A 224 -19.03 -11.58 -0.81
CA VAL A 224 -19.90 -12.76 -0.75
C VAL A 224 -19.09 -14.03 -0.50
N LYS A 225 -17.93 -14.19 -1.15
CA LYS A 225 -17.02 -15.29 -0.86
C LYS A 225 -16.59 -15.28 0.61
N MET A 226 -16.31 -14.11 1.18
CA MET A 226 -15.87 -13.97 2.58
C MET A 226 -16.94 -14.25 3.64
N VAL A 227 -18.22 -14.36 3.28
CA VAL A 227 -19.33 -14.64 4.23
C VAL A 227 -19.20 -16.02 4.88
N PHE A 228 -18.75 -17.02 4.12
CA PHE A 228 -18.65 -18.40 4.58
C PHE A 228 -17.35 -19.10 4.15
N LYS A 229 -16.43 -18.39 3.49
CA LYS A 229 -15.04 -18.87 3.37
C LYS A 229 -14.51 -19.15 4.78
N VAL A 230 -13.62 -20.14 4.91
CA VAL A 230 -12.95 -20.55 6.17
C VAL A 230 -12.00 -19.44 6.67
N CYS A 231 -12.55 -18.26 6.83
CA CYS A 231 -11.98 -17.11 7.46
C CYS A 231 -12.65 -17.05 8.83
N ASN A 232 -11.94 -16.57 9.83
CA ASN A 232 -12.41 -16.54 11.21
C ASN A 232 -13.83 -15.93 11.37
N GLN A 233 -14.42 -16.14 12.55
CA GLN A 233 -15.76 -15.66 12.87
C GLN A 233 -15.93 -14.14 12.66
N GLU A 234 -14.86 -13.37 12.88
CA GLU A 234 -14.81 -11.91 12.71
C GLU A 234 -14.91 -11.49 11.24
N CYS A 235 -14.22 -12.17 10.32
CA CYS A 235 -14.32 -11.92 8.89
C CYS A 235 -15.75 -12.16 8.38
N SER A 236 -16.37 -13.25 8.81
CA SER A 236 -17.75 -13.57 8.45
C SER A 236 -18.71 -12.49 8.95
N GLU A 237 -18.54 -12.05 10.21
CA GLU A 237 -19.34 -10.97 10.78
C GLU A 237 -19.18 -9.65 10.00
N SER A 238 -17.93 -9.29 9.68
CA SER A 238 -17.64 -8.08 8.93
C SER A 238 -18.16 -8.13 7.51
N ALA A 239 -18.05 -9.28 6.82
CA ALA A 239 -18.58 -9.46 5.47
C ALA A 239 -20.10 -9.28 5.43
N VAL A 240 -20.82 -9.93 6.36
CA VAL A 240 -22.28 -9.76 6.46
C VAL A 240 -22.64 -8.31 6.83
N GLY A 241 -21.86 -7.67 7.70
CA GLY A 241 -22.06 -6.26 8.06
C GLY A 241 -21.90 -5.31 6.87
N ILE A 242 -20.80 -5.44 6.13
CA ILE A 242 -20.52 -4.64 4.94
C ILE A 242 -21.60 -4.84 3.87
N LEU A 243 -21.95 -6.11 3.56
CA LEU A 243 -23.01 -6.43 2.61
C LEU A 243 -24.36 -5.86 3.06
N SER A 244 -24.64 -5.82 4.36
CA SER A 244 -25.88 -5.20 4.87
C SER A 244 -25.92 -3.70 4.61
N ILE A 245 -24.79 -2.99 4.74
CA ILE A 245 -24.69 -1.55 4.48
C ILE A 245 -24.89 -1.25 2.98
N VAL A 246 -24.20 -1.94 2.08
CA VAL A 246 -24.32 -1.62 0.64
C VAL A 246 -25.62 -2.14 0.03
N CYS A 247 -26.15 -3.28 0.47
CA CYS A 247 -27.41 -3.81 -0.05
C CYS A 247 -28.64 -3.02 0.43
N SER A 248 -28.55 -2.27 1.54
CA SER A 248 -29.65 -1.38 1.95
C SER A 248 -29.77 -0.18 1.03
N ASP A 249 -28.63 0.32 0.56
CA ASP A 249 -28.54 1.61 -0.11
C ASP A 249 -28.53 1.45 -1.65
N PHE A 250 -27.97 0.35 -2.18
CA PHE A 250 -27.75 0.15 -3.62
C PHE A 250 -28.45 -1.10 -4.14
N GLY A 251 -29.38 -0.94 -5.09
CA GLY A 251 -30.04 -2.05 -5.78
C GLY A 251 -29.07 -2.90 -6.61
N SER A 252 -28.14 -2.27 -7.31
CA SER A 252 -27.08 -2.96 -8.07
C SER A 252 -26.23 -3.88 -7.20
N ALA A 253 -25.88 -3.45 -5.98
CA ALA A 253 -25.16 -4.29 -5.04
C ALA A 253 -25.96 -5.52 -4.61
N ARG A 254 -27.29 -5.40 -4.46
CA ARG A 254 -28.18 -6.54 -4.17
C ARG A 254 -28.18 -7.55 -5.30
N GLU A 255 -28.37 -7.10 -6.54
CA GLU A 255 -28.40 -7.96 -7.72
C GLU A 255 -27.09 -8.75 -7.85
N VAL A 256 -25.95 -8.06 -7.73
CA VAL A 256 -24.63 -8.69 -7.77
C VAL A 256 -24.44 -9.67 -6.62
N ALA A 257 -24.85 -9.31 -5.39
CA ALA A 257 -24.73 -10.22 -4.24
C ALA A 257 -25.58 -11.49 -4.41
N ILE A 258 -26.80 -11.36 -4.92
CA ILE A 258 -27.69 -12.49 -5.21
C ILE A 258 -27.09 -13.36 -6.30
N GLY A 259 -26.64 -12.77 -7.42
CA GLY A 259 -25.98 -13.47 -8.52
C GLY A 259 -24.71 -14.21 -8.09
N ALA A 260 -23.96 -13.65 -7.13
CA ALA A 260 -22.79 -14.27 -6.54
C ALA A 260 -23.10 -15.38 -5.52
N GLY A 261 -24.37 -15.65 -5.22
CA GLY A 261 -24.80 -16.74 -4.35
C GLY A 261 -24.82 -16.41 -2.86
N VAL A 262 -25.00 -15.14 -2.48
CA VAL A 262 -25.01 -14.72 -1.05
C VAL A 262 -26.05 -15.46 -0.21
N LEU A 263 -27.20 -15.83 -0.79
CA LEU A 263 -28.27 -16.53 -0.08
C LEU A 263 -27.80 -17.90 0.43
N SER A 264 -27.14 -18.68 -0.43
CA SER A 264 -26.58 -19.98 -0.05
C SER A 264 -25.50 -19.81 1.03
N GLN A 265 -24.63 -18.81 0.89
CA GLN A 265 -23.57 -18.54 1.89
C GLN A 265 -24.16 -18.17 3.26
N LEU A 266 -25.21 -17.34 3.30
CA LEU A 266 -25.88 -16.97 4.55
C LEU A 266 -26.60 -18.16 5.20
N LEU A 267 -27.21 -19.05 4.41
CA LEU A 267 -27.84 -20.26 4.93
C LEU A 267 -26.82 -21.21 5.55
N PHE A 268 -25.68 -21.43 4.88
CA PHE A 268 -24.58 -22.21 5.45
C PHE A 268 -24.03 -21.55 6.73
N LEU A 269 -23.86 -20.22 6.74
CA LEU A 269 -23.41 -19.48 7.92
C LEU A 269 -24.37 -19.65 9.10
N LEU A 270 -25.68 -19.67 8.89
CA LEU A 270 -26.66 -19.88 9.96
C LEU A 270 -26.60 -21.30 10.55
N GLN A 271 -26.24 -22.29 9.74
CA GLN A 271 -26.08 -23.69 10.12
C GLN A 271 -24.76 -23.98 10.83
N SER A 272 -23.73 -23.14 10.65
CA SER A 272 -22.44 -23.33 11.31
C SER A 272 -22.46 -22.92 12.79
N GLN A 273 -21.35 -23.21 13.50
CA GLN A 273 -21.14 -22.82 14.91
C GLN A 273 -20.77 -21.33 15.09
N CYS A 274 -21.27 -20.47 14.21
CA CYS A 274 -20.96 -19.05 14.25
C CYS A 274 -21.67 -18.31 15.40
N GLY A 275 -21.15 -17.14 15.79
CA GLY A 275 -21.63 -16.36 16.92
C GLY A 275 -23.07 -15.85 16.74
N THR A 276 -23.80 -15.68 17.84
CA THR A 276 -25.20 -15.21 17.84
C THR A 276 -25.38 -13.87 17.12
N LYS A 277 -24.45 -12.93 17.31
CA LYS A 277 -24.43 -11.62 16.63
C LYS A 277 -24.40 -11.77 15.11
N THR A 278 -23.50 -12.60 14.60
CA THR A 278 -23.37 -12.89 13.18
C THR A 278 -24.64 -13.55 12.62
N LYS A 279 -25.24 -14.50 13.34
CA LYS A 279 -26.52 -15.11 12.93
C LYS A 279 -27.65 -14.08 12.87
N THR A 280 -27.72 -13.14 13.81
CA THR A 280 -28.72 -12.07 13.79
C THR A 280 -28.54 -11.18 12.56
N LYS A 281 -27.31 -10.70 12.30
CA LYS A 281 -27.01 -9.90 11.09
C LYS A 281 -27.32 -10.66 9.80
N ALA A 282 -26.97 -11.94 9.73
CA ALA A 282 -27.25 -12.79 8.56
C ALA A 282 -28.76 -12.93 8.29
N ARG A 283 -29.58 -13.11 9.34
CA ARG A 283 -31.05 -13.14 9.20
C ARG A 283 -31.61 -11.80 8.74
N MET A 284 -31.06 -10.68 9.24
CA MET A 284 -31.48 -9.34 8.82
C MET A 284 -31.17 -9.11 7.35
N LEU A 285 -29.97 -9.49 6.88
CA LEU A 285 -29.59 -9.39 5.48
C LEU A 285 -30.49 -10.27 4.58
N LEU A 286 -30.77 -11.51 4.98
CA LEU A 286 -31.71 -12.37 4.26
C LEU A 286 -33.10 -11.73 4.14
N LYS A 287 -33.59 -11.10 5.21
CA LYS A 287 -34.90 -10.41 5.19
C LYS A 287 -34.89 -9.22 4.24
N LEU A 288 -33.82 -8.42 4.25
CA LEU A 288 -33.64 -7.27 3.36
C LEU A 288 -33.63 -7.69 1.89
N LEU A 289 -32.82 -8.69 1.55
CA LEU A 289 -32.71 -9.21 0.18
C LEU A 289 -34.05 -9.78 -0.31
N ARG A 290 -34.78 -10.48 0.57
CA ARG A 290 -36.10 -11.04 0.23
C ARG A 290 -37.16 -9.95 0.00
N SER A 291 -37.28 -8.95 0.88
CA SER A 291 -38.32 -7.92 0.74
C SER A 291 -38.17 -7.12 -0.55
N LYS A 292 -36.93 -6.88 -0.97
CA LYS A 292 -36.64 -6.10 -2.17
C LYS A 292 -36.75 -6.92 -3.47
N TRP A 293 -36.49 -8.22 -3.42
CA TRP A 293 -36.79 -9.13 -4.54
C TRP A 293 -38.30 -9.26 -4.80
N THR A 294 -39.13 -9.28 -3.75
CA THR A 294 -40.59 -9.29 -3.95
C THR A 294 -41.14 -7.98 -4.51
N GLU A 295 -40.44 -6.86 -4.35
CA GLU A 295 -40.82 -5.57 -4.97
C GLU A 295 -40.38 -5.50 -6.44
N GLU A 296 -39.20 -6.01 -6.77
CA GLU A 296 -38.66 -6.03 -8.14
C GLU A 296 -39.31 -7.08 -9.06
N SER A 297 -39.86 -8.18 -8.52
CA SER A 297 -40.59 -9.20 -9.30
C SER A 297 -42.06 -8.86 -9.60
N MET A 298 -42.54 -7.71 -9.10
CA MET A 298 -43.88 -7.17 -9.37
C MET A 298 -43.87 -6.01 -10.39
N HIS A 299 -42.74 -5.77 -11.05
CA HIS A 299 -42.55 -4.87 -12.19
C HIS A 299 -41.98 -5.63 -13.39
#